data_AF-A0A953PG27-F1
#
_entry.id   AF-A0A953PG27-F1
#
_cell.length_a   1.000
_cell.length_b   1.000
_cell.length_c   1.000
_cell.angle_alpha   90.00
_cell.angle_beta   90.00
_cell.angle_gamma   90.00
#
_symmetry.space_group_name_H-M   'P 1'
#
loop_
_entity.id
_entity.type
_entity.pdbx_description
1 polymer ?
#
loop_
_entity_poly.entity_id
_entity_poly.type
_entity_poly.pdbx_seq_one_letter_code
_entity_poly.pdbx_strand_id
1 'polypeptide(L)'
;MAETGIAKLFRNGRSQAVRLPREFRFEGSQVRVRRLAEGVLLEPLIADPAEWFAELDRVREVSFLGKGRNQPVTPRREIFK
;
A
#
# COMPACT_ATOMS: atom_id res chain seq x y z
N MET A 1 5.77 -17.86 9.96
CA MET A 1 6.05 -18.27 8.57
C MET A 1 4.86 -17.82 7.75
N ALA A 2 5.05 -17.26 6.55
CA ALA A 2 3.92 -16.85 5.71
C ALA A 2 3.13 -18.09 5.28
N GLU A 3 1.80 -18.07 5.48
CA GLU A 3 0.93 -19.12 4.96
C GLU A 3 0.98 -19.10 3.43
N THR A 4 1.12 -20.28 2.82
CA THR A 4 1.18 -20.44 1.36
C THR A 4 0.01 -21.29 0.91
N GLY A 5 -0.70 -20.84 -0.13
CA GLY A 5 -1.82 -21.57 -0.72
C GLY A 5 -1.75 -21.62 -2.23
N ILE A 6 -2.41 -22.62 -2.81
CA ILE A 6 -2.55 -22.75 -4.27
C ILE A 6 -3.90 -22.17 -4.67
N ALA A 7 -3.90 -21.17 -5.55
CA ALA A 7 -5.10 -20.57 -6.08
C ALA A 7 -5.33 -20.98 -7.55
N LYS A 8 -6.60 -21.12 -7.93
CA LYS A 8 -6.95 -21.48 -9.31
C LYS A 8 -7.01 -20.23 -10.19
N LEU A 9 -6.31 -20.28 -11.33
CA LEU A 9 -6.48 -19.32 -12.41
C LEU A 9 -7.69 -19.71 -13.26
N PHE A 10 -8.49 -18.70 -13.63
CA PHE A 10 -9.62 -18.87 -14.52
C PHE A 10 -9.85 -17.62 -15.36
N ARG A 11 -10.83 -17.67 -16.27
CA ARG A 11 -11.22 -16.55 -17.13
C ARG A 11 -12.50 -15.92 -16.60
N ASN A 12 -12.52 -14.59 -16.51
CA ASN A 12 -13.74 -13.81 -16.29
C ASN A 12 -13.95 -12.91 -17.51
N GLY A 13 -14.81 -13.35 -18.43
CA GLY A 13 -14.94 -12.75 -19.77
C GLY A 13 -13.61 -12.75 -20.52
N ARG A 14 -13.13 -11.55 -20.91
CA ARG A 14 -11.84 -11.37 -21.61
C ARG A 14 -10.63 -11.26 -20.66
N SER A 15 -10.85 -11.23 -19.35
CA SER A 15 -9.81 -11.05 -18.34
C SER A 15 -9.38 -12.37 -17.71
N GLN A 16 -8.14 -12.41 -17.19
CA GLN A 16 -7.68 -13.47 -16.29
C GLN A 16 -8.05 -13.11 -14.85
N ALA A 17 -8.43 -14.11 -14.06
CA ALA A 17 -8.79 -13.96 -12.66
C ALA A 17 -8.20 -15.07 -11.80
N VAL A 18 -7.98 -14.78 -10.52
CA VAL A 18 -7.53 -15.73 -9.50
C VAL A 18 -8.68 -15.97 -8.53
N ARG A 19 -8.99 -17.24 -8.22
CA ARG A 19 -9.95 -17.57 -7.16
C ARG A 19 -9.21 -17.70 -5.84
N LEU A 20 -9.35 -16.69 -4.98
CA LEU A 20 -8.72 -16.68 -3.66
C LEU A 20 -9.35 -17.77 -2.76
N PRO A 21 -8.52 -18.64 -2.13
CA PRO A 21 -8.95 -19.51 -1.03
C PRO A 21 -9.53 -18.69 0.13
N ARG A 22 -10.27 -19.34 1.02
CA ARG A 22 -11.05 -18.65 2.07
C ARG A 22 -10.16 -17.82 3.00
N GLU A 23 -9.01 -18.37 3.35
CA GLU A 23 -7.99 -17.82 4.24
C GLU A 23 -7.28 -16.60 3.66
N PHE A 24 -7.31 -16.38 2.34
CA PHE A 24 -6.68 -15.24 1.66
C PHE A 24 -7.69 -14.21 1.13
N ARG A 25 -8.95 -14.26 1.58
CA ARG A 25 -9.98 -13.30 1.13
C ARG A 25 -9.73 -11.91 1.74
N PHE A 26 -9.98 -10.88 0.93
CA PHE A 26 -9.99 -9.49 1.37
C PHE A 26 -11.41 -9.07 1.73
N GLU A 27 -11.53 -8.12 2.67
CA GLU A 27 -12.76 -7.39 2.90
C GLU A 27 -13.00 -6.35 1.78
N GLY A 28 -14.26 -6.03 1.52
CA GLY A 28 -14.66 -5.05 0.51
C GLY A 28 -14.69 -5.59 -0.93
N SER A 29 -14.62 -4.68 -1.91
CA SER A 29 -14.80 -4.98 -3.34
C SER A 29 -13.59 -4.71 -4.22
N GLN A 30 -12.53 -4.10 -3.66
CA GLN A 30 -11.36 -3.65 -4.41
C GLN A 30 -10.07 -3.85 -3.61
N VAL A 31 -8.98 -4.08 -4.34
CA VAL A 31 -7.61 -4.21 -3.80
C VAL A 31 -6.66 -3.40 -4.66
N ARG A 32 -5.56 -2.96 -4.06
CA ARG A 32 -4.42 -2.40 -4.80
C ARG A 32 -3.62 -3.55 -5.41
N VAL A 33 -3.20 -3.39 -6.66
CA VAL A 33 -2.36 -4.35 -7.37
C VAL A 33 -1.03 -3.72 -7.75
N ARG A 34 0.08 -4.37 -7.40
CA ARG A 34 1.45 -3.94 -7.78
C ARG A 34 2.19 -5.07 -8.46
N ARG A 35 2.93 -4.77 -9.52
CA ARG A 35 3.85 -5.73 -10.16
C ARG A 35 5.20 -5.67 -9.45
N LEU A 36 5.70 -6.84 -9.06
CA LEU A 36 7.05 -7.06 -8.53
C LEU A 36 7.84 -7.90 -9.54
N ALA A 37 9.13 -8.17 -9.27
CA ALA A 37 9.96 -8.94 -10.19
C ALA A 37 9.45 -10.38 -10.36
N GLU A 38 8.95 -11.00 -9.28
CA GLU A 38 8.56 -12.41 -9.23
C GLU A 38 7.05 -12.63 -9.32
N GLY A 39 6.25 -11.57 -9.45
CA GLY A 39 4.79 -11.71 -9.50
C GLY A 39 3.99 -10.44 -9.29
N VAL A 40 2.82 -10.59 -8.70
CA VAL A 40 1.92 -9.49 -8.33
C VAL A 40 1.63 -9.53 -6.84
N LEU A 41 1.62 -8.36 -6.22
CA LEU A 41 1.21 -8.16 -4.84
C LEU A 41 -0.20 -7.54 -4.83
N LEU A 42 -1.09 -8.15 -4.05
CA LEU A 42 -2.43 -7.64 -3.79
C LEU A 42 -2.47 -7.12 -2.34
N GLU A 43 -2.88 -5.88 -2.16
CA GLU A 43 -2.94 -5.22 -0.85
C GLU A 43 -4.35 -4.66 -0.63
N PRO A 44 -4.86 -4.65 0.63
CA PRO A 44 -6.12 -3.98 0.94
C PRO A 44 -6.10 -2.52 0.46
N LEU A 45 -7.21 -2.07 -0.12
CA LEU A 45 -7.37 -0.67 -0.45
C LEU A 45 -8.03 0.03 0.75
N ILE A 46 -7.23 0.70 1.57
CA ILE A 46 -7.76 1.61 2.60
C ILE A 46 -8.34 2.81 1.86
N ALA A 47 -9.67 2.84 1.74
CA ALA A 47 -10.40 3.88 1.03
C ALA A 47 -10.79 5.05 1.93
N ASP A 48 -10.85 4.82 3.25
CA ASP A 48 -11.20 5.84 4.24
C ASP A 48 -9.95 6.51 4.81
N PRO A 49 -9.76 7.83 4.60
CA PRO A 49 -8.69 8.59 5.23
C PRO A 49 -8.69 8.44 6.77
N ALA A 50 -9.84 8.30 7.42
CA ALA A 50 -9.92 8.14 8.87
C ALA A 50 -9.33 6.81 9.33
N GLU A 51 -9.61 5.71 8.62
CA GLU A 51 -9.01 4.40 8.86
C GLU A 51 -7.49 4.43 8.60
N TRP A 52 -7.05 5.17 7.57
CA TRP A 52 -5.64 5.38 7.29
C TRP A 52 -4.91 6.14 8.43
N PHE A 53 -5.51 7.21 8.95
CA PHE A 53 -4.96 7.95 10.09
C PHE A 53 -4.95 7.11 11.37
N ALA A 54 -5.97 6.29 11.61
CA ALA A 54 -6.00 5.36 12.73
C ALA A 54 -4.86 4.33 12.67
N GLU A 55 -4.56 3.78 11.48
CA GLU A 55 -3.41 2.89 11.30
C GLU A 55 -2.07 3.62 11.49
N LEU A 56 -1.94 4.88 11.02
CA LEU A 56 -0.77 5.71 11.30
C LEU A 56 -0.57 5.95 12.81
N ASP A 57 -1.65 6.16 13.55
CA ASP A 57 -1.61 6.35 15.00
C ASP A 57 -1.19 5.08 15.74
N ARG A 58 -1.56 3.89 15.25
CA ARG A 58 -1.11 2.60 15.81
C ARG A 58 0.41 2.42 15.72
N VAL A 59 1.04 2.87 14.64
CA VAL A 59 2.50 2.75 14.43
C VAL A 59 3.30 3.93 14.99
N ARG A 60 2.65 4.87 15.68
CA ARG A 60 3.21 6.15 16.16
C ARG A 60 4.13 6.02 17.38
N GLU A 61 4.33 4.82 17.92
CA GLU A 61 5.23 4.58 19.07
C GLU A 61 6.69 4.93 18.77
N VAL A 62 7.07 4.99 17.48
CA VAL A 62 8.38 5.50 17.07
C VAL A 62 8.34 7.04 17.03
N SER A 63 9.31 7.70 17.67
CA SER A 63 9.50 9.14 17.61
C SER A 63 9.86 9.60 16.18
N PHE A 64 8.85 9.65 15.30
CA PHE A 64 9.01 10.11 13.93
C PHE A 64 9.34 11.60 13.93
N LEU A 65 10.52 11.96 13.40
CA LEU A 65 11.05 13.33 13.40
C LEU A 65 11.11 13.95 14.82
N GLY A 66 11.50 13.19 15.84
CA GLY A 66 11.59 13.71 17.22
C GLY A 66 12.49 14.94 17.41
N LYS A 67 13.48 15.13 16.53
CA LYS A 67 14.36 16.32 16.49
C LYS A 67 13.88 17.41 15.51
N GLY A 68 12.66 17.28 14.99
CA GLY A 68 12.12 18.12 13.93
C GLY A 68 12.72 17.83 12.56
N ARG A 69 12.40 18.70 11.60
CA ARG A 69 12.96 18.65 10.24
C ARG A 69 14.25 19.47 10.21
N ASN A 70 15.32 18.90 9.66
CA ASN A 70 16.51 19.67 9.29
C ASN A 70 16.27 20.38 7.94
N GLN A 71 15.33 21.32 7.91
CA GLN A 71 14.97 22.06 6.71
C GLN A 71 16.04 23.12 6.44
N PRO A 72 16.77 23.07 5.31
CA PRO A 72 17.75 24.09 4.97
C PRO A 72 17.06 25.44 4.68
N VAL A 73 17.81 26.52 4.84
CA VAL A 73 17.36 27.86 4.45
C VAL A 73 17.03 27.87 2.96
N THR A 74 15.91 28.49 2.60
CA THR A 74 15.50 28.67 1.21
C THR A 74 16.63 29.34 0.42
N PRO A 75 17.18 28.70 -0.62
CA PRO A 75 18.28 29.28 -1.38
C PRO A 75 17.80 30.53 -2.11
N ARG A 76 18.60 31.61 -2.02
CA ARG A 76 18.34 32.83 -2.80
C ARG A 76 18.66 32.54 -4.27
N ARG A 77 17.68 32.77 -5.15
CA ARG A 77 17.87 32.72 -6.59
C ARG A 77 17.97 34.13 -7.14
N GLU A 78 18.93 34.38 -8.02
CA GLU A 78 18.90 35.55 -8.90
C GLU A 78 17.90 35.24 -10.02
N ILE A 79 16.67 35.72 -9.85
CA ILE A 79 15.57 35.43 -10.78
C ILE A 79 15.74 36.25 -12.07
N PHE A 80 16.47 37.37 -12.00
CA PHE A 80 16.79 38.23 -13.14
C PHE A 80 18.22 38.78 -13.00
N LYS A 81 18.91 38.92 -14.14
CA LYS A 81 20.14 39.71 -14.29
C LYS A 81 19.77 41.13 -14.68
#